data_AF-A0A261GGY0-F1
#
_entry.id   AF-A0A261GGY0-F1
#
_cell.length_a   1.000
_cell.length_b   1.000
_cell.length_c   1.000
_cell.angle_alpha   90.00
_cell.angle_beta   90.00
_cell.angle_gamma   90.00
#
_symmetry.space_group_name_H-M   'P 1'
#
loop_
_entity.id
_entity.type
_entity.pdbx_description
1 polymer ?
#
loop_
_entity_poly.entity_id
_entity_poly.type
_entity_poly.pdbx_seq_one_letter_code
_entity_poly.pdbx_strand_id
1 'polypeptide(L)'
;MIDFNACDSIVDKVSIVILILSILMAILSGIGVYSNESEEIKKKEIFREVLGGLDVFFTGRYLNSTGKKWRRPYLVSILYIVMWCLYAHHFIEC
;
A
#
# COMPACT_ATOMS: atom_id res chain seq x y z
N MET A 1 13.71 -28.71 6.98
CA MET A 1 14.49 -27.80 7.85
C MET A 1 14.72 -26.59 6.98
N ILE A 2 14.11 -25.43 7.29
CA ILE A 2 14.29 -24.23 6.46
C ILE A 2 15.72 -23.76 6.71
N ASP A 3 16.58 -23.86 5.70
CA ASP A 3 17.98 -23.46 5.79
C ASP A 3 18.09 -21.93 5.83
N PHE A 4 18.10 -21.38 7.05
CA PHE A 4 18.30 -19.94 7.31
C PHE A 4 19.72 -19.45 6.97
N ASN A 5 20.64 -20.32 6.52
CA ASN A 5 22.01 -19.94 6.16
C ASN A 5 22.12 -19.13 4.86
N ALA A 6 21.06 -19.04 4.04
CA ALA A 6 21.00 -18.14 2.90
C ALA A 6 20.53 -16.71 3.26
N CYS A 7 20.07 -16.49 4.50
CA CYS A 7 19.37 -15.27 4.93
C CYS A 7 20.30 -14.16 5.44
N ASP A 8 21.60 -14.20 5.09
CA ASP A 8 22.61 -13.24 5.58
C ASP A 8 23.11 -12.27 4.49
N SER A 9 22.41 -12.23 3.35
CA SER A 9 22.65 -11.21 2.34
C SER A 9 22.24 -9.84 2.87
N ILE A 10 23.15 -8.86 2.79
CA ILE A 10 22.85 -7.45 3.06
C ILE A 10 21.59 -6.99 2.31
N VAL A 11 21.33 -7.57 1.14
CA VAL A 11 20.15 -7.28 0.32
C VAL A 11 18.85 -7.64 1.04
N ASP A 12 18.79 -8.77 1.74
CA ASP A 12 17.58 -9.20 2.44
C ASP A 12 17.29 -8.29 3.65
N LYS A 13 18.32 -7.96 4.42
CA LYS A 13 18.19 -7.01 5.56
C LYS A 13 17.73 -5.64 5.09
N VAL A 14 18.28 -5.12 3.99
CA VAL A 14 17.86 -3.85 3.39
C VAL A 14 16.42 -3.94 2.87
N SER A 15 16.03 -5.05 2.24
CA SER A 15 14.68 -5.24 1.71
C SER A 15 13.61 -5.23 2.82
N ILE A 16 13.90 -5.84 3.97
CA ILE A 16 13.00 -5.88 5.14
C ILE A 16 12.79 -4.47 5.70
N VAL A 17 13.85 -3.66 5.80
CA VAL A 17 13.74 -2.27 6.25
C VAL A 17 12.88 -1.44 5.28
N ILE A 18 13.08 -1.61 3.97
CA ILE A 18 12.28 -0.92 2.95
C ILE A 18 10.82 -1.39 3.00
N LEU A 19 10.55 -2.67 3.29
CA LEU A 19 9.19 -3.17 3.49
C LEU A 19 8.51 -2.47 4.67
N ILE A 20 9.17 -2.37 5.83
CA ILE A 20 8.63 -1.68 7.00
C ILE A 20 8.33 -0.21 6.67
N LEU A 21 9.26 0.48 6.01
CA LEU A 21 9.05 1.86 5.55
C LEU A 21 7.89 1.98 4.56
N SER A 22 7.73 1.01 3.67
CA SER A 22 6.63 0.96 2.70
C SER A 22 5.29 0.75 3.39
N ILE A 23 5.21 -0.11 4.41
CA ILE A 23 4.00 -0.29 5.22
C ILE A 23 3.64 1.02 5.93
N LEU A 24 4.61 1.67 6.56
CA LEU A 24 4.39 2.97 7.22
C LEU A 24 3.93 4.04 6.22
N MET A 25 4.57 4.11 5.05
CA MET A 25 4.17 5.03 3.99
C MET A 25 2.78 4.73 3.46
N ALA A 26 2.40 3.46 3.29
CA ALA A 26 1.05 3.07 2.89
C ALA A 26 0.00 3.51 3.92
N ILE A 27 0.28 3.39 5.22
CA ILE A 27 -0.65 3.85 6.27
C ILE A 27 -0.77 5.37 6.26
N LEU A 28 0.34 6.12 6.28
CA LEU A 28 0.33 7.58 6.33
C LEU A 28 -0.31 8.19 5.07
N SER A 29 0.06 7.68 3.89
CA SER A 29 -0.55 8.11 2.64
C SER A 29 -2.00 7.66 2.53
N GLY A 30 -2.35 6.52 3.13
CA GLY A 30 -3.72 6.03 3.21
C GLY A 30 -4.64 6.98 3.97
N ILE A 31 -4.18 7.41 5.15
CA ILE A 31 -4.85 8.43 5.96
C ILE A 31 -4.92 9.77 5.22
N GLY A 32 -3.84 10.15 4.51
CA GLY A 32 -3.79 11.36 3.70
C GLY A 32 -4.79 11.35 2.54
N VAL A 33 -5.02 10.19 1.92
CA VAL A 33 -6.05 10.01 0.89
C VAL A 33 -7.44 10.11 1.50
N TYR A 34 -7.72 9.35 2.56
CA TYR A 34 -9.04 9.31 3.21
C TYR A 34 -9.46 10.68 3.79
N SER A 35 -8.53 11.39 4.44
CA SER A 35 -8.79 12.72 5.00
C SER A 35 -9.08 13.79 3.94
N ASN A 36 -8.67 13.56 2.68
CA ASN A 36 -8.84 14.49 1.57
C ASN A 36 -9.90 14.03 0.55
N GLU A 37 -10.78 13.11 0.96
CA GLU A 37 -11.97 12.74 0.19
C GLU A 37 -12.94 13.91 0.05
N SER A 38 -13.44 14.09 -1.18
CA SER A 38 -14.50 15.04 -1.50
C SER A 38 -15.79 14.68 -0.77
N GLU A 39 -16.53 15.69 -0.31
CA GLU A 39 -17.85 15.51 0.31
C GLU A 39 -18.87 14.82 -0.59
N GLU A 40 -18.67 14.85 -1.92
CA GLU A 40 -19.53 14.14 -2.87
C GLU A 40 -19.53 12.62 -2.67
N ILE A 41 -18.40 12.02 -2.30
CA ILE A 41 -18.33 10.57 -2.01
C ILE A 41 -18.86 10.26 -0.61
N LYS A 42 -18.66 11.18 0.34
CA LYS A 42 -19.20 11.03 1.71
C LYS A 42 -20.72 10.92 1.71
N LYS A 43 -21.39 11.50 0.71
CA LYS A 43 -22.86 11.40 0.51
C LYS A 43 -23.32 10.08 -0.15
N LYS A 44 -22.41 9.28 -0.72
CA LYS A 44 -22.74 7.99 -1.35
C LYS A 44 -22.36 6.84 -0.42
N GLU A 45 -23.09 6.70 0.70
CA GLU A 45 -22.86 5.68 1.73
C GLU A 45 -22.84 4.24 1.16
N ILE A 46 -23.76 3.93 0.23
CA ILE A 46 -23.86 2.59 -0.39
C ILE A 46 -22.59 2.22 -1.17
N PHE A 47 -21.99 3.17 -1.90
CA PHE A 47 -20.73 2.93 -2.61
C PHE A 47 -19.56 2.78 -1.63
N ARG A 48 -19.61 3.45 -0.48
CA ARG A 48 -18.61 3.33 0.58
C ARG A 48 -18.69 1.99 1.31
N GLU A 49 -19.87 1.43 1.50
CA GLU A 49 -20.06 0.11 2.11
C GLU A 49 -19.59 -1.03 1.22
N VAL A 50 -19.88 -0.99 -0.08
CA VAL A 50 -19.54 -2.09 -1.01
C VAL A 50 -18.06 -2.12 -1.37
N LEU A 51 -17.47 -0.95 -1.65
CA LEU A 51 -16.05 -0.86 -2.03
C LEU A 51 -15.15 -0.51 -0.85
N GLY A 52 -15.68 -0.27 0.35
CA GLY A 52 -14.90 0.09 1.53
C GLY A 52 -14.09 1.39 1.39
N GLY A 53 -14.42 2.24 0.40
CA GLY A 53 -13.59 3.39 0.03
C GLY A 53 -12.34 3.04 -0.81
N LEU A 54 -12.13 1.77 -1.20
CA LEU A 54 -11.00 1.37 -2.06
C LEU A 54 -11.01 2.10 -3.41
N ASP A 55 -12.19 2.42 -3.96
CA ASP A 55 -12.36 3.24 -5.18
C ASP A 55 -11.50 4.50 -5.13
N VAL A 56 -11.50 5.20 -4.00
CA VAL A 56 -10.82 6.49 -3.85
C VAL A 56 -9.31 6.34 -4.11
N PHE A 57 -8.73 5.21 -3.73
CA PHE A 57 -7.33 4.88 -3.94
C PHE A 57 -7.00 4.50 -5.41
N PHE A 58 -7.97 3.98 -6.18
CA PHE A 58 -7.77 3.52 -7.56
C PHE A 58 -8.23 4.50 -8.64
N THR A 59 -9.35 5.19 -8.44
CA THR A 59 -9.97 6.01 -9.48
C THR A 59 -9.55 7.48 -9.37
N GLY A 60 -9.27 7.97 -8.16
CA GLY A 60 -8.88 9.37 -7.92
C GLY A 60 -9.93 10.42 -8.26
N ARG A 61 -11.13 9.96 -8.64
CA ARG A 61 -12.22 10.80 -9.17
C ARG A 61 -12.81 11.71 -8.10
N TYR A 62 -12.70 11.28 -6.84
CA TYR A 62 -13.31 11.91 -5.67
C TYR A 62 -12.29 12.46 -4.67
N LEU A 63 -11.04 12.65 -5.11
CA LEU A 63 -9.97 13.23 -4.30
C LEU A 63 -9.73 14.70 -4.66
N ASN A 64 -9.58 15.54 -3.64
CA ASN A 64 -9.05 16.90 -3.80
C ASN A 64 -7.59 16.87 -4.30
N SER A 65 -7.06 18.02 -4.74
CA SER A 65 -5.70 18.11 -5.29
C SER A 65 -4.63 17.58 -4.33
N THR A 66 -4.80 17.80 -3.02
CA THR A 66 -3.96 17.26 -1.95
C THR A 66 -4.07 15.74 -1.84
N GLY A 67 -5.29 15.19 -1.82
CA GLY A 67 -5.51 13.74 -1.77
C GLY A 67 -4.95 13.00 -2.98
N LYS A 68 -5.03 13.60 -4.18
CA LYS A 68 -4.40 13.06 -5.40
C LYS A 68 -2.88 12.97 -5.30
N LYS A 69 -2.22 13.87 -4.55
CA LYS A 69 -0.78 13.79 -4.30
C LYS A 69 -0.43 12.61 -3.39
N TRP A 70 -1.22 12.36 -2.34
CA TRP A 70 -1.03 11.23 -1.42
C TRP A 70 -1.37 9.87 -2.03
N ARG A 71 -2.20 9.84 -3.08
CA ARG A 71 -2.51 8.61 -3.79
C ARG A 71 -1.30 7.95 -4.46
N ARG A 72 -0.38 8.74 -5.03
CA ARG A 72 0.83 8.20 -5.68
C ARG A 72 1.74 7.43 -4.71
N PRO A 73 2.19 7.99 -3.58
CA PRO A 73 3.01 7.26 -2.62
C PRO A 73 2.26 6.07 -2.03
N TYR A 74 0.92 6.14 -1.87
CA TYR A 74 0.11 5.00 -1.47
C TYR A 74 0.22 3.84 -2.47
N LEU A 75 -0.06 4.09 -3.75
CA LEU A 75 -0.01 3.06 -4.78
C LEU A 75 1.39 2.45 -4.95
N VAL A 76 2.44 3.27 -4.88
CA VAL A 76 3.83 2.78 -4.95
C VAL A 76 4.15 1.89 -3.75
N SER A 77 3.73 2.29 -2.54
CA SER A 77 3.97 1.51 -1.33
C SER A 77 3.25 0.16 -1.36
N ILE A 78 1.97 0.14 -1.79
CA ILE A 78 1.20 -1.10 -1.96
C ILE A 78 1.82 -2.00 -3.02
N LEU A 79 2.24 -1.45 -4.16
CA LEU A 79 2.91 -2.21 -5.22
C LEU A 79 4.18 -2.89 -4.69
N TYR A 80 4.98 -2.16 -3.91
CA TYR A 80 6.20 -2.70 -3.31
C TYR A 80 5.90 -3.83 -2.33
N ILE A 81 4.90 -3.67 -1.46
CA ILE A 81 4.46 -4.72 -0.53
C ILE A 81 4.03 -5.99 -1.28
N VAL A 82 3.22 -5.85 -2.33
CA VAL A 82 2.77 -6.98 -3.15
C VAL A 82 3.95 -7.68 -3.82
N MET A 83 4.88 -6.91 -4.41
CA MET A 83 6.08 -7.47 -5.04
C MET A 83 6.97 -8.21 -4.03
N TRP A 84 7.10 -7.68 -2.81
CA TRP A 84 7.86 -8.33 -1.76
C TRP A 84 7.19 -9.62 -1.27
N CYS A 85 5.86 -9.64 -1.13
CA CYS A 85 5.12 -10.87 -0.82
C CYS A 85 5.28 -11.94 -1.90
N LEU A 86 5.25 -11.56 -3.18
CA LEU A 86 5.48 -12.49 -4.30
C LEU A 86 6.92 -13.03 -4.29
N TYR A 87 7.90 -12.16 -4.04
CA TYR A 87 9.30 -12.56 -3.88
C TYR A 87 9.47 -13.55 -2.72
N ALA A 88 8.88 -13.26 -1.56
CA ALA A 88 8.92 -14.14 -0.40
C ALA A 88 8.25 -15.50 -0.68
N HIS A 89 7.10 -15.51 -1.37
CA HIS A 89 6.41 -16.75 -1.73
C HIS A 89 7.28 -17.64 -2.64
N HIS A 90 7.87 -17.05 -3.70
CA HIS A 90 8.75 -17.78 -4.61
C HIS A 90 9.99 -18.34 -3.91
N PHE A 91 10.49 -17.66 -2.86
CA PHE A 91 11.65 -18.15 -2.10
C PHE A 91 11.30 -19.30 -1.13
N ILE A 92 10.06 -19.36 -0.63
CA ILE A 92 9.57 -20.40 0.29
C ILE A 92 9.27 -21.73 -0.43
N GLU A 93 9.00 -21.67 -1.74
CA GLU A 93 8.71 -22.86 -2.57
C GLU A 93 9.96 -23.56 -3.14
N CYS A 94 11.16 -23.05 -2.87
CA CYS A 94 12.46 -23.69 -3.19
C CYS A 94 13.03 -24.45 -1.98
#